data_AF-A0A7G2FEP5-F1
#
_entry.id   AF-A0A7G2FEP5-F1
#
_cell.length_a   1.000
_cell.length_b   1.000
_cell.length_c   1.000
_cell.angle_alpha   90.00
_cell.angle_beta   90.00
_cell.angle_gamma   90.00
#
_symmetry.space_group_name_H-M   'P 1'
#
loop_
_entity.id
_entity.type
_entity.pdbx_description
1 polymer ?
#
loop_
_entity_poly.entity_id
_entity_poly.type
_entity_poly.pdbx_seq_one_letter_code
_entity_poly.pdbx_strand_id
1 'polypeptide(L)'
;MKIMDNPEASGLPYIPPYLQSLRTNDSVDFKRGANFAVAGATANEFSFFKKRGLSVTLLTNKTLDIQLDWFKKLKPSLCKTKPECEQYFRKSLFLVGEIGGNDYNYPLLAFRSFKHAMDLVPFVINKIMNVTSALIEEGALTLIVPGNLPIGCSAALLERFNDNSGWLYDPRNQCYKPLNNLAKLHNEKLKKGLAALRKKYPYAKIIYADYYSSAMQFFNSPTKYGNPTSILFPKTSRHVRYTNQF
;
A
#
# COMPACT_ATOMS: atom_id res chain seq x y z
N MET A 1 -1.46 -3.20 7.46
CA MET A 1 -1.87 -2.34 8.59
C MET A 1 -0.85 -2.45 9.71
N LYS A 2 -0.53 -1.37 10.41
CA LYS A 2 0.40 -1.36 11.55
C LYS A 2 -0.13 -0.47 12.66
N ILE A 3 0.21 -0.79 13.91
CA ILE A 3 0.06 0.09 15.07
C ILE A 3 1.42 0.31 15.70
N MET A 4 1.74 1.55 16.03
CA MET A 4 2.98 1.96 16.70
C MET A 4 2.62 2.74 17.96
N ASP A 5 3.18 2.37 19.10
CA ASP A 5 3.08 3.20 20.31
C ASP A 5 4.24 4.20 20.36
N ASN A 6 3.95 5.45 20.72
CA ASN A 6 4.90 6.55 20.91
C ASN A 6 5.96 6.72 19.78
N PRO A 7 5.57 7.14 18.56
CA PRO A 7 6.48 7.27 17.42
C PRO A 7 7.47 8.45 17.51
N GLU A 8 7.41 9.30 18.55
CA GLU A 8 8.19 10.56 18.64
C GLU A 8 9.55 10.45 19.37
N ALA A 9 10.09 9.24 19.59
CA ALA A 9 11.46 9.09 20.05
C ALA A 9 12.38 8.76 18.86
N SER A 10 13.49 9.50 18.73
CA SER A 10 14.56 9.30 17.74
C SER A 10 14.83 7.82 17.42
N GLY A 11 14.33 7.36 16.27
CA GLY A 11 14.38 5.96 15.83
C GLY A 11 13.07 5.20 16.10
N LEU A 12 12.27 4.95 15.05
CA LEU A 12 11.08 4.13 15.16
C LEU A 12 11.46 2.73 15.68
N PRO A 13 10.91 2.27 16.81
CA PRO A 13 11.22 0.94 17.34
C PRO A 13 10.82 -0.13 16.31
N TYR A 14 11.58 -1.24 16.28
CA TYR A 14 11.20 -2.39 15.47
C TYR A 14 9.78 -2.86 15.85
N ILE A 15 8.90 -2.95 14.85
CA ILE A 15 7.50 -3.34 15.04
C ILE A 15 7.38 -4.82 14.64
N PRO A 16 7.19 -5.75 15.59
CA PRO A 16 7.16 -7.17 15.29
C PRO A 16 5.97 -7.53 14.39
N PRO A 17 6.15 -8.44 13.42
CA PRO A 17 5.06 -9.01 12.64
C PRO A 17 4.08 -9.77 13.55
N TYR A 18 2.79 -9.49 13.44
CA TYR A 18 1.75 -10.18 14.23
C TYR A 18 1.80 -11.70 14.06
N LEU A 19 2.03 -12.17 12.84
CA LEU A 19 2.10 -13.61 12.53
C LEU A 19 3.34 -14.31 13.10
N GLN A 20 4.32 -13.58 13.65
CA GLN A 20 5.47 -14.19 14.32
C GLN A 20 5.02 -15.00 15.53
N SER A 21 4.07 -14.49 16.33
CA SER A 21 3.54 -15.20 17.51
C SER A 21 2.78 -16.48 17.17
N LEU A 22 2.38 -16.67 15.90
CA LEU A 22 1.74 -17.90 15.44
C LEU A 22 2.75 -18.93 14.92
N ARG A 23 4.02 -18.53 14.71
CA ARG A 23 5.07 -19.40 14.16
C ARG A 23 6.05 -19.87 15.23
N THR A 24 6.33 -19.02 16.22
CA THR A 24 7.22 -19.32 17.34
C THR A 24 6.36 -19.63 18.56
N ASN A 25 6.66 -20.69 19.31
CA ASN A 25 6.04 -20.93 20.63
C ASN A 25 6.43 -19.86 21.67
N ASP A 26 7.19 -18.83 21.26
CA ASP A 26 7.61 -17.71 22.08
C ASP A 26 6.52 -16.64 22.19
N SER A 27 6.36 -16.08 23.39
CA SER A 27 5.53 -14.91 23.62
C SER A 27 6.14 -13.67 22.97
N VAL A 28 5.51 -13.14 21.92
CA VAL A 28 5.89 -11.86 21.30
C VAL A 28 5.23 -10.70 22.06
N ASP A 29 6.01 -9.75 22.54
CA ASP A 29 5.50 -8.53 23.16
C ASP A 29 5.10 -7.49 22.10
N PHE A 30 3.82 -7.14 22.08
CA PHE A 30 3.24 -6.16 21.15
C PHE A 30 2.94 -4.81 21.80
N LYS A 31 3.34 -4.56 23.05
CA LYS A 31 3.07 -3.30 23.77
C LYS A 31 3.63 -2.06 23.10
N ARG A 32 4.66 -2.20 22.26
CA ARG A 32 5.25 -1.08 21.50
C ARG A 32 4.72 -0.98 20.06
N GLY A 33 3.88 -1.93 19.65
CA GLY A 33 3.31 -1.97 18.32
C GLY A 33 3.25 -3.37 17.73
N ALA A 34 2.49 -3.48 16.65
CA ALA A 34 2.33 -4.72 15.89
C ALA A 34 2.18 -4.41 14.40
N ASN A 35 2.82 -5.23 13.57
CA ASN A 35 2.72 -5.15 12.12
C ASN A 35 1.85 -6.29 11.59
N PHE A 36 0.65 -5.96 11.14
CA PHE A 36 -0.30 -6.90 10.55
C PHE A 36 -0.16 -7.03 9.04
N ALA A 37 0.73 -6.25 8.41
CA ALA A 37 0.87 -6.25 6.95
C ALA A 37 1.40 -7.59 6.43
N VAL A 38 0.82 -8.05 5.32
CA VAL A 38 1.24 -9.25 4.59
C VAL A 38 1.50 -8.86 3.14
N ALA A 39 2.65 -9.27 2.60
CA ALA A 39 2.97 -9.06 1.19
C ALA A 39 1.90 -9.71 0.29
N GLY A 40 1.47 -9.00 -0.75
CA GLY A 40 0.40 -9.45 -1.63
C GLY A 40 -1.02 -9.28 -1.10
N ALA A 41 -1.21 -8.75 0.12
CA ALA A 41 -2.55 -8.48 0.63
C ALA A 41 -3.31 -7.48 -0.24
N THR A 42 -4.59 -7.76 -0.45
CA THR A 42 -5.56 -6.88 -1.12
C THR A 42 -6.43 -6.15 -0.09
N ALA A 43 -7.01 -5.03 -0.48
CA ALA A 43 -8.07 -4.39 0.28
C ALA A 43 -9.30 -5.31 0.29
N ASN A 44 -9.76 -5.72 -0.89
CA ASN A 44 -10.96 -6.55 -1.04
C ASN A 44 -10.70 -8.03 -0.76
N GLU A 45 -11.76 -8.74 -0.41
CA GLU A 45 -11.71 -10.15 -0.03
C GLU A 45 -11.39 -11.10 -1.19
N PHE A 46 -10.84 -12.27 -0.89
CA PHE A 46 -10.57 -13.31 -1.89
C PHE A 46 -11.82 -13.68 -2.72
N SER A 47 -12.99 -13.72 -2.08
CA SER A 47 -14.27 -14.02 -2.73
C SER A 47 -14.65 -12.99 -3.82
N PHE A 48 -14.28 -11.72 -3.62
CA PHE A 48 -14.52 -10.63 -4.57
C PHE A 48 -13.76 -10.85 -5.88
N PHE A 49 -12.51 -11.29 -5.80
CA PHE A 49 -11.67 -11.63 -6.95
C PHE A 49 -12.05 -12.97 -7.56
N LYS A 50 -12.42 -13.96 -6.75
CA LYS A 50 -12.90 -15.27 -7.24
C LYS A 50 -14.12 -15.13 -8.15
N LYS A 51 -15.10 -14.33 -7.75
CA LYS A 51 -16.30 -14.02 -8.55
C LYS A 51 -15.97 -13.30 -9.88
N ARG A 52 -14.77 -12.73 -10.00
CA ARG A 52 -14.25 -12.04 -11.21
C ARG A 52 -13.25 -12.89 -12.00
N GLY A 53 -13.08 -14.16 -11.64
CA GLY A 53 -12.16 -15.08 -12.31
C GLY A 53 -10.68 -14.71 -12.10
N LEU A 54 -10.31 -14.28 -10.89
CA LEU A 54 -8.95 -13.83 -10.52
C LEU A 54 -8.35 -14.61 -9.33
N SER A 55 -8.93 -15.75 -8.94
CA SER A 55 -8.47 -16.50 -7.75
C SER A 55 -7.01 -16.95 -7.83
N VAL A 56 -6.57 -17.43 -8.99
CA VAL A 56 -5.24 -18.03 -9.19
C VAL A 56 -4.10 -17.01 -9.17
N THR A 57 -4.43 -15.72 -9.24
CA THR A 57 -3.42 -14.64 -9.25
C THR A 57 -3.12 -14.07 -7.88
N LEU A 58 -3.91 -14.39 -6.86
CA LEU A 58 -3.72 -13.86 -5.51
C LEU A 58 -2.64 -14.65 -4.76
N LEU A 59 -1.62 -13.94 -4.24
CA LEU A 59 -0.53 -14.59 -3.49
C LEU A 59 -0.94 -14.96 -2.05
N THR A 60 -2.01 -14.37 -1.54
CA THR A 60 -2.44 -14.56 -0.16
C THR A 60 -3.93 -14.24 0.01
N ASN A 61 -4.55 -14.84 1.01
CA ASN A 61 -5.91 -14.47 1.44
C ASN A 61 -5.91 -13.50 2.63
N LYS A 62 -4.75 -13.01 3.09
CA LYS A 62 -4.61 -12.13 4.28
C LYS A 62 -4.97 -10.67 3.98
N THR A 63 -6.22 -10.46 3.58
CA THR A 63 -6.77 -9.18 3.14
C THR A 63 -6.80 -8.14 4.25
N LEU A 64 -7.15 -6.90 3.92
CA LEU A 64 -7.25 -5.82 4.89
C LEU A 64 -8.25 -6.12 6.02
N ASP A 65 -9.38 -6.78 5.72
CA ASP A 65 -10.35 -7.21 6.74
C ASP A 65 -9.73 -8.23 7.71
N ILE A 66 -8.97 -9.21 7.19
CA ILE A 66 -8.28 -10.19 8.05
C ILE A 66 -7.24 -9.49 8.95
N GLN A 67 -6.53 -8.49 8.42
CA GLN A 67 -5.59 -7.71 9.21
C GLN A 67 -6.31 -6.92 10.32
N LEU A 68 -7.49 -6.37 10.04
CA LEU A 68 -8.35 -5.73 11.04
C LEU A 68 -8.80 -6.72 12.12
N ASP A 69 -9.21 -7.93 11.73
CA ASP A 69 -9.62 -8.97 12.68
C ASP A 69 -8.47 -9.40 13.59
N TRP A 70 -7.24 -9.48 13.07
CA TRP A 70 -6.06 -9.73 13.89
C TRP A 70 -5.79 -8.62 14.89
N PHE A 71 -5.98 -7.36 14.50
CA PHE A 71 -5.91 -6.25 15.45
C PHE A 71 -6.97 -6.38 16.54
N LYS A 72 -8.21 -6.67 16.19
CA LYS A 72 -9.29 -6.86 17.17
C LYS A 72 -8.98 -8.00 18.14
N LYS A 73 -8.37 -9.09 17.66
CA LYS A 73 -7.90 -10.21 18.50
C LYS A 73 -6.72 -9.82 19.39
N LEU A 74 -5.82 -8.96 18.93
CA LEU A 74 -4.67 -8.51 19.71
C LEU A 74 -5.05 -7.47 20.76
N LYS A 75 -6.00 -6.58 20.45
CA LYS A 75 -6.38 -5.41 21.28
C LYS A 75 -6.55 -5.72 22.78
N PRO A 76 -7.23 -6.80 23.21
CA PRO A 76 -7.35 -7.13 24.64
C PRO A 76 -6.03 -7.36 25.39
N SER A 77 -4.95 -7.68 24.67
CA SER A 77 -3.60 -7.81 25.24
C SER A 77 -2.86 -6.48 25.37
N LEU A 78 -3.29 -5.45 24.61
CA LEU A 78 -2.72 -4.10 24.65
C LEU A 78 -3.40 -3.25 25.74
N CYS A 79 -4.71 -3.40 25.88
CA CYS A 79 -5.54 -2.70 26.84
C CYS A 79 -6.82 -3.50 27.10
N LYS A 80 -7.33 -3.51 28.34
CA LYS A 80 -8.50 -4.32 28.73
C LYS A 80 -9.74 -3.48 28.92
N THR A 81 -9.60 -2.35 29.61
CA THR A 81 -10.73 -1.45 29.91
C THR A 81 -10.79 -0.28 28.93
N LYS A 82 -11.96 0.36 28.81
CA LYS A 82 -12.12 1.53 27.94
C LYS A 82 -11.13 2.66 28.30
N PRO A 83 -10.94 3.05 29.58
CA PRO A 83 -9.96 4.08 29.95
C PRO A 83 -8.51 3.69 29.60
N GLU A 84 -8.13 2.42 29.82
CA GLU A 84 -6.81 1.92 29.44
C GLU A 84 -6.59 2.03 27.92
N CYS A 85 -7.58 1.64 27.12
CA CYS A 85 -7.50 1.72 25.67
C CYS A 85 -7.43 3.16 25.18
N GLU A 86 -8.20 4.07 25.78
CA GLU A 86 -8.12 5.50 25.47
C GLU A 86 -6.72 6.06 25.77
N GLN A 87 -6.14 5.72 26.92
CA GLN A 87 -4.80 6.15 27.30
C GLN A 87 -3.71 5.60 26.35
N TYR A 88 -3.82 4.32 25.99
CA TYR A 88 -2.88 3.64 25.09
C TYR A 88 -2.99 4.19 23.65
N PHE A 89 -4.20 4.21 23.08
CA PHE A 89 -4.39 4.63 21.69
C PHE A 89 -4.21 6.14 21.47
N ARG A 90 -4.31 6.97 22.51
CA ARG A 90 -3.97 8.40 22.43
C ARG A 90 -2.50 8.65 22.08
N LYS A 91 -1.61 7.71 22.41
CA LYS A 91 -0.18 7.76 22.07
C LYS A 91 0.19 6.92 20.85
N SER A 92 -0.78 6.18 20.31
CA SER A 92 -0.58 5.26 19.21
C SER A 92 -0.82 5.91 17.85
N LEU A 93 -0.07 5.44 16.86
CA LEU A 93 -0.23 5.75 15.44
C LEU A 93 -0.64 4.50 14.67
N PHE A 94 -1.74 4.61 13.92
CA PHE A 94 -2.22 3.54 13.04
C PHE A 94 -1.85 3.83 11.59
N LEU A 95 -1.13 2.92 10.94
CA LEU A 95 -0.81 2.98 9.52
C LEU A 95 -1.70 2.00 8.74
N VAL A 96 -2.64 2.53 7.95
CA VAL A 96 -3.59 1.75 7.15
C VAL A 96 -3.11 1.68 5.70
N GLY A 97 -1.99 0.99 5.47
CA GLY A 97 -1.43 0.80 4.14
C GLY A 97 0.08 0.54 4.12
N GLU A 98 0.71 0.51 2.95
CA GLU A 98 0.09 0.66 1.62
C GLU A 98 -0.79 -0.54 1.26
N ILE A 99 -2.06 -0.30 0.90
CA ILE A 99 -3.03 -1.34 0.55
C ILE A 99 -3.88 -0.83 -0.62
N GLY A 100 -4.34 -1.74 -1.49
CA GLY A 100 -5.08 -1.39 -2.71
C GLY A 100 -4.27 -1.49 -3.99
N GLY A 101 -2.94 -1.35 -3.95
CA GLY A 101 -2.08 -1.54 -5.12
C GLY A 101 -2.20 -2.96 -5.70
N ASN A 102 -2.22 -3.99 -4.84
CA ASN A 102 -2.38 -5.38 -5.26
C ASN A 102 -3.75 -5.66 -5.89
N ASP A 103 -4.80 -4.96 -5.48
CA ASP A 103 -6.14 -5.07 -6.07
C ASP A 103 -6.14 -4.70 -7.56
N TYR A 104 -5.19 -3.86 -8.00
CA TYR A 104 -4.99 -3.50 -9.40
C TYR A 104 -3.90 -4.36 -10.05
N ASN A 105 -2.78 -4.58 -9.36
CA ASN A 105 -1.63 -5.27 -9.92
C ASN A 105 -1.95 -6.72 -10.27
N TYR A 106 -2.77 -7.43 -9.50
CA TYR A 106 -3.17 -8.79 -9.83
C TYR A 106 -4.00 -8.92 -11.11
N PRO A 107 -5.11 -8.17 -11.30
CA PRO A 107 -5.85 -8.22 -12.56
C PRO A 107 -5.02 -7.72 -13.74
N LEU A 108 -4.21 -6.68 -13.54
CA LEU A 108 -3.26 -6.23 -14.56
C LEU A 108 -2.34 -7.42 -14.90
N LEU A 109 -1.62 -7.96 -13.92
CA LEU A 109 -0.96 -9.28 -13.85
C LEU A 109 -1.57 -10.38 -14.72
N ALA A 110 -2.87 -10.53 -14.58
CA ALA A 110 -3.69 -11.58 -15.17
C ALA A 110 -4.22 -11.24 -16.57
N PHE A 111 -3.65 -10.26 -17.28
CA PHE A 111 -4.11 -9.85 -18.61
C PHE A 111 -5.52 -9.31 -18.67
N ARG A 112 -6.00 -8.72 -17.56
CA ARG A 112 -7.18 -7.84 -17.60
C ARG A 112 -6.81 -6.46 -18.12
N SER A 113 -7.80 -5.79 -18.70
CA SER A 113 -7.64 -4.45 -19.28
C SER A 113 -7.45 -3.37 -18.20
N PHE A 114 -6.88 -2.23 -18.59
CA PHE A 114 -6.83 -1.04 -17.72
C PHE A 114 -8.21 -0.61 -17.24
N LYS A 115 -9.22 -0.70 -18.10
CA LYS A 115 -10.61 -0.41 -17.74
C LYS A 115 -11.06 -1.28 -16.57
N HIS A 116 -10.80 -2.59 -16.63
CA HIS A 116 -11.11 -3.49 -15.53
C HIS A 116 -10.45 -3.03 -14.22
N ALA A 117 -9.15 -2.69 -14.24
CA ALA A 117 -8.46 -2.23 -13.04
C ALA A 117 -9.01 -0.89 -12.50
N MET A 118 -9.36 0.05 -13.39
CA MET A 118 -10.00 1.32 -13.02
C MET A 118 -11.38 1.11 -12.40
N ASP A 119 -12.18 0.16 -12.91
CA ASP A 119 -13.51 -0.17 -12.39
C ASP A 119 -13.45 -0.75 -10.96
N LEU A 120 -12.28 -1.24 -10.51
CA LEU A 120 -12.09 -1.70 -9.13
C LEU A 120 -11.86 -0.56 -8.13
N VAL A 121 -11.49 0.65 -8.60
CA VAL A 121 -11.11 1.77 -7.72
C VAL A 121 -12.18 2.08 -6.66
N PRO A 122 -13.47 2.21 -6.98
CA PRO A 122 -14.49 2.50 -5.98
C PRO A 122 -14.56 1.44 -4.86
N PHE A 123 -14.43 0.15 -5.22
CA PHE A 123 -14.49 -0.95 -4.25
C PHE A 123 -13.29 -0.94 -3.31
N VAL A 124 -12.08 -0.73 -3.85
CA VAL A 124 -10.85 -0.59 -3.07
C VAL A 124 -10.94 0.58 -2.10
N ILE A 125 -11.35 1.77 -2.58
CA ILE A 125 -11.48 2.96 -1.73
C ILE A 125 -12.52 2.75 -0.65
N ASN A 126 -13.70 2.20 -0.99
CA ASN A 126 -14.75 1.92 0.00
C ASN A 126 -14.25 0.99 1.10
N LYS A 127 -13.52 -0.06 0.73
CA LYS A 127 -12.95 -1.01 1.70
C LYS A 127 -11.91 -0.36 2.62
N ILE A 128 -11.03 0.49 2.10
CA ILE A 128 -10.07 1.27 2.91
C ILE A 128 -10.82 2.22 3.85
N MET A 129 -11.87 2.91 3.38
CA MET A 129 -12.67 3.81 4.23
C MET A 129 -13.41 3.07 5.34
N ASN A 130 -13.96 1.89 5.04
CA ASN A 130 -14.65 1.05 6.03
C ASN A 130 -13.71 0.57 7.12
N VAL A 131 -12.52 0.07 6.76
CA VAL A 131 -11.54 -0.39 7.75
C VAL A 131 -10.98 0.78 8.55
N THR A 132 -10.73 1.93 7.91
CA THR A 132 -10.29 3.14 8.63
C THR A 132 -11.35 3.60 9.63
N SER A 133 -12.64 3.57 9.25
CA SER A 133 -13.77 3.87 10.14
C SER A 133 -13.84 2.88 11.30
N ALA A 134 -13.73 1.59 11.02
CA ALA A 134 -13.76 0.55 12.04
C ALA A 134 -12.61 0.70 13.04
N LEU A 135 -11.40 1.07 12.61
CA LEU A 135 -10.29 1.35 13.52
C LEU A 135 -10.59 2.53 14.45
N ILE A 136 -11.21 3.59 13.94
CA ILE A 136 -11.62 4.75 14.74
C ILE A 136 -12.70 4.34 15.76
N GLU A 137 -13.65 3.51 15.35
CA GLU A 137 -14.69 2.95 16.23
C GLU A 137 -14.10 2.01 17.29
N GLU A 138 -12.96 1.37 16.99
CA GLU A 138 -12.17 0.59 17.95
C GLU A 138 -11.25 1.45 18.84
N GLY A 139 -11.26 2.78 18.69
CA GLY A 139 -10.55 3.72 19.55
C GLY A 139 -9.28 4.34 18.94
N ALA A 140 -8.97 4.09 17.67
CA ALA A 140 -7.83 4.73 17.01
C ALA A 140 -8.03 6.25 16.89
N LEU A 141 -7.05 7.03 17.36
CA LEU A 141 -7.12 8.50 17.36
C LEU A 141 -6.23 9.15 16.30
N THR A 142 -5.06 8.58 16.00
CA THR A 142 -4.16 9.07 14.95
C THR A 142 -3.95 8.01 13.88
N LEU A 143 -4.35 8.32 12.64
CA LEU A 143 -4.29 7.40 11.52
C LEU A 143 -3.55 8.03 10.34
N ILE A 144 -2.60 7.30 9.76
CA ILE A 144 -2.00 7.62 8.46
C ILE A 144 -2.53 6.62 7.43
N VAL A 145 -3.05 7.14 6.33
CA VAL A 145 -3.52 6.36 5.18
C VAL A 145 -2.72 6.80 3.95
N PRO A 146 -1.71 6.04 3.54
CA PRO A 146 -0.90 6.38 2.38
C PRO A 146 -1.68 6.16 1.07
N GLY A 147 -1.38 6.98 0.08
CA GLY A 147 -1.79 6.73 -1.30
C GLY A 147 -1.01 5.59 -1.94
N ASN A 148 -1.51 5.13 -3.09
CA ASN A 148 -0.85 4.17 -3.95
C ASN A 148 0.41 4.79 -4.60
N LEU A 149 1.48 4.01 -4.68
CA LEU A 149 2.74 4.35 -5.35
C LEU A 149 2.56 4.58 -6.86
N PRO A 150 3.55 5.18 -7.55
CA PRO A 150 3.53 5.31 -9.01
C PRO A 150 3.75 3.94 -9.67
N ILE A 151 2.70 3.12 -9.75
CA ILE A 151 2.76 1.75 -10.27
C ILE A 151 3.19 1.69 -11.76
N GLY A 152 3.11 2.80 -12.50
CA GLY A 152 3.68 2.90 -13.84
C GLY A 152 5.20 2.84 -13.89
N CYS A 153 5.87 2.99 -12.74
CA CYS A 153 7.32 2.84 -12.60
C CYS A 153 7.71 1.44 -12.08
N SER A 154 6.75 0.52 -11.88
CA SER A 154 7.03 -0.83 -11.42
C SER A 154 7.68 -1.66 -12.53
N ALA A 155 8.87 -2.21 -12.28
CA ALA A 155 9.59 -3.03 -13.25
C ALA A 155 8.74 -4.22 -13.77
N ALA A 156 8.01 -4.90 -12.88
CA ALA A 156 7.16 -6.03 -13.26
C ALA A 156 6.00 -5.62 -14.19
N LEU A 157 5.44 -4.42 -14.00
CA LEU A 157 4.38 -3.92 -14.88
C LEU A 157 4.94 -3.31 -16.16
N LEU A 158 6.12 -2.67 -16.11
CA LEU A 158 6.80 -2.13 -17.28
C LEU A 158 7.17 -3.24 -18.27
N GLU A 159 7.72 -4.35 -17.78
CA GLU A 159 8.03 -5.53 -18.60
C GLU A 159 6.79 -6.04 -19.33
N ARG A 160 5.70 -6.17 -18.58
CA ARG A 160 4.42 -6.67 -19.09
C ARG A 160 3.76 -5.75 -20.12
N PHE A 161 3.82 -4.43 -19.90
CA PHE A 161 3.18 -3.43 -20.78
C PHE A 161 4.14 -2.84 -21.81
N ASN A 162 5.28 -3.48 -22.06
CA ASN A 162 6.22 -3.08 -23.08
C ASN A 162 5.61 -3.22 -24.49
N ASP A 163 5.01 -2.14 -24.98
CA ASP A 163 4.30 -2.09 -26.26
C ASP A 163 5.12 -1.41 -27.38
N ASN A 164 6.41 -1.16 -27.14
CA ASN A 164 7.33 -0.39 -28.00
C ASN A 164 6.85 1.03 -28.36
N SER A 165 5.74 1.50 -27.77
CA SER A 165 5.13 2.78 -28.10
C SER A 165 5.67 3.86 -27.16
N GLY A 166 6.77 4.51 -27.57
CA GLY A 166 7.47 5.50 -26.72
C GLY A 166 6.59 6.66 -26.21
N TRP A 167 5.43 6.94 -26.83
CA TRP A 167 4.54 8.05 -26.46
C TRP A 167 3.72 7.79 -25.18
N LEU A 168 3.45 6.52 -24.83
CA LEU A 168 2.77 6.15 -23.59
C LEU A 168 3.67 6.19 -22.35
N TYR A 169 4.97 6.37 -22.55
CA TYR A 169 5.96 6.51 -21.49
C TYR A 169 6.25 7.98 -21.23
N ASP A 170 6.50 8.30 -19.96
CA ASP A 170 6.98 9.62 -19.58
C ASP A 170 8.42 9.81 -20.10
N PRO A 171 8.71 10.87 -20.87
CA PRO A 171 10.04 11.03 -21.48
C PRO A 171 11.15 11.23 -20.44
N ARG A 172 10.83 11.73 -19.24
CA ARG A 172 11.80 12.04 -18.20
C ARG A 172 12.17 10.81 -17.38
N ASN A 173 11.19 10.01 -16.99
CA ASN A 173 11.37 8.91 -16.03
C ASN A 173 11.01 7.54 -16.59
N GLN A 174 10.56 7.44 -17.83
CA GLN A 174 10.19 6.19 -18.50
C GLN A 174 9.11 5.38 -17.76
N CYS A 175 8.35 6.01 -16.87
CA CYS A 175 7.20 5.36 -16.26
C CYS A 175 6.02 5.35 -17.23
N TYR A 176 5.27 4.25 -17.23
CA TYR A 176 4.11 4.08 -18.10
C TYR A 176 2.94 4.95 -17.62
N LYS A 177 2.53 5.92 -18.45
CA LYS A 177 1.54 6.95 -18.09
C LYS A 177 0.16 6.37 -17.72
N PRO A 178 -0.43 5.41 -18.46
CA PRO A 178 -1.74 4.85 -18.12
C PRO A 178 -1.80 4.24 -16.71
N LEU A 179 -0.76 3.54 -16.30
CA LEU A 179 -0.65 2.95 -14.96
C LEU A 179 -0.51 4.03 -13.87
N ASN A 180 0.28 5.07 -14.13
CA ASN A 180 0.36 6.20 -13.22
C ASN A 180 -0.95 7.00 -13.13
N ASN A 181 -1.75 7.05 -14.19
CA ASN A 181 -3.08 7.64 -14.16
C ASN A 181 -4.04 6.84 -13.26
N LEU A 182 -3.95 5.51 -13.27
CA LEU A 182 -4.70 4.66 -12.33
C LEU A 182 -4.31 4.93 -10.87
N ALA A 183 -3.00 5.03 -10.57
CA ALA A 183 -2.54 5.40 -9.22
C ALA A 183 -3.02 6.80 -8.79
N LYS A 184 -2.95 7.79 -9.69
CA LYS A 184 -3.48 9.14 -9.44
C LYS A 184 -4.99 9.13 -9.18
N LEU A 185 -5.76 8.38 -9.95
CA LEU A 185 -7.20 8.22 -9.76
C LEU A 185 -7.51 7.62 -8.37
N HIS A 186 -6.82 6.55 -7.98
CA HIS A 186 -6.93 6.00 -6.63
C HIS A 186 -6.65 7.07 -5.58
N ASN A 187 -5.54 7.79 -5.70
CA ASN A 187 -5.11 8.78 -4.72
C ASN A 187 -6.08 9.97 -4.61
N GLU A 188 -6.67 10.40 -5.73
CA GLU A 188 -7.71 11.43 -5.73
C GLU A 188 -8.96 10.97 -4.97
N LYS A 189 -9.45 9.76 -5.28
CA LYS A 189 -10.63 9.18 -4.61
C LYS A 189 -10.37 8.89 -3.14
N LEU A 190 -9.17 8.45 -2.79
CA LEU A 190 -8.74 8.23 -1.40
C LEU A 190 -8.78 9.54 -0.62
N LYS A 191 -8.20 10.63 -1.15
CA LYS A 191 -8.24 11.95 -0.51
C LYS A 191 -9.68 12.43 -0.26
N LYS A 192 -10.58 12.23 -1.23
CA LYS A 192 -12.02 12.54 -1.08
C LYS A 192 -12.67 11.71 0.03
N GLY A 193 -12.42 10.39 0.07
CA GLY A 193 -12.92 9.51 1.13
C GLY A 193 -12.42 9.92 2.52
N LEU A 194 -11.10 10.19 2.65
CA LEU A 194 -10.52 10.63 3.91
C LEU A 194 -11.07 11.98 4.37
N ALA A 195 -11.37 12.90 3.44
CA ALA A 195 -12.05 14.15 3.78
C ALA A 195 -13.46 13.91 4.35
N ALA A 196 -14.20 12.93 3.83
CA ALA A 196 -15.50 12.54 4.40
C ALA A 196 -15.35 11.93 5.79
N LEU A 197 -14.35 11.07 6.01
CA LEU A 197 -14.08 10.49 7.34
C LEU A 197 -13.68 11.55 8.37
N ARG A 198 -12.90 12.57 7.99
CA ARG A 198 -12.56 13.69 8.90
C ARG A 198 -13.80 14.46 9.35
N LYS A 199 -14.81 14.60 8.48
CA LYS A 199 -16.11 15.19 8.85
C LYS A 199 -16.91 14.28 9.78
N LYS A 200 -16.90 12.97 9.53
CA LYS A 200 -17.61 11.97 10.34
C LYS A 200 -17.00 11.80 11.73
N TYR A 201 -15.67 11.86 11.84
CA TYR A 201 -14.90 11.64 13.06
C TYR A 201 -14.00 12.86 13.37
N PRO A 202 -14.56 14.00 13.79
CA PRO A 202 -13.80 15.23 14.00
C PRO A 202 -12.75 15.12 15.12
N TYR A 203 -12.92 14.15 16.03
CA TYR A 203 -11.97 13.87 17.11
C TYR A 203 -10.76 13.03 16.67
N ALA A 204 -10.79 12.41 15.49
CA ALA A 204 -9.70 11.58 14.99
C ALA A 204 -8.80 12.36 14.02
N LYS A 205 -7.48 12.30 14.23
CA LYS A 205 -6.47 12.87 13.34
C LYS A 205 -6.20 11.89 12.19
N ILE A 206 -6.87 12.10 11.06
CA ILE A 206 -6.70 11.29 9.85
C ILE A 206 -5.77 12.01 8.88
N ILE A 207 -4.64 11.40 8.53
CA ILE A 207 -3.56 11.99 7.74
C ILE A 207 -3.44 11.21 6.42
N TYR A 208 -3.38 11.93 5.30
CA TYR A 208 -3.02 11.35 4.01
C TYR A 208 -1.50 11.40 3.85
N ALA A 209 -0.86 10.30 3.50
CA ALA A 209 0.55 10.29 3.14
C ALA A 209 0.73 10.18 1.63
N ASP A 210 1.35 11.18 1.02
CA ASP A 210 1.59 11.23 -0.43
C ASP A 210 2.80 10.40 -0.83
N TYR A 211 2.62 9.08 -0.81
CA TYR A 211 3.63 8.12 -1.25
C TYR A 211 3.94 8.26 -2.73
N TYR A 212 2.94 8.63 -3.54
CA TYR A 212 3.13 8.82 -4.98
C TYR A 212 4.19 9.88 -5.27
N SER A 213 3.98 11.10 -4.75
CA SER A 213 4.88 12.22 -5.01
C SER A 213 6.25 11.99 -4.35
N SER A 214 6.27 11.38 -3.17
CA SER A 214 7.51 11.01 -2.48
C SER A 214 8.34 10.02 -3.32
N ALA A 215 7.70 8.98 -3.84
CA ALA A 215 8.36 7.97 -4.68
C ALA A 215 8.79 8.52 -6.04
N MET A 216 7.98 9.40 -6.65
CA MET A 216 8.30 10.04 -7.93
C MET A 216 9.59 10.87 -7.88
N GLN A 217 10.05 11.33 -6.72
CA GLN A 217 11.34 12.03 -6.59
C GLN A 217 12.52 11.13 -6.98
N PHE A 218 12.46 9.84 -6.64
CA PHE A 218 13.50 8.87 -7.02
C PHE A 218 13.53 8.64 -8.53
N PHE A 219 12.35 8.54 -9.16
CA PHE A 219 12.24 8.32 -10.61
C PHE A 219 12.62 9.55 -11.43
N ASN A 220 12.35 10.75 -10.91
CA ASN A 220 12.62 12.01 -11.60
C ASN A 220 14.05 12.51 -11.45
N SER A 221 14.78 12.02 -10.44
CA SER A 221 16.13 12.47 -10.09
C SER A 221 17.01 11.31 -9.59
N PRO A 222 17.19 10.22 -10.37
CA PRO A 222 17.86 9.01 -9.90
C PRO A 222 19.28 9.27 -9.41
N THR A 223 20.04 10.12 -10.10
CA THR A 223 21.43 10.48 -9.74
C THR A 223 21.56 11.15 -8.37
N LYS A 224 20.50 11.80 -7.87
CA LYS A 224 20.50 12.42 -6.54
C LYS A 224 20.39 11.37 -5.41
N TYR A 225 19.77 10.23 -5.70
CA TYR A 225 19.42 9.23 -4.70
C TYR A 225 20.14 7.88 -4.90
N GLY A 226 20.93 7.73 -5.96
CA GLY A 226 21.71 6.51 -6.25
C GLY A 226 22.28 6.47 -7.67
N ASN A 227 22.92 5.36 -8.05
CA ASN A 227 23.46 5.18 -9.39
C ASN A 227 22.33 4.80 -10.37
N PRO A 228 22.13 5.50 -11.51
CA PRO A 228 21.05 5.20 -12.46
C PRO A 228 21.01 3.77 -13.00
N THR A 229 22.12 3.03 -12.94
CA THR A 229 22.21 1.62 -13.35
C THR A 229 21.65 0.62 -12.33
N SER A 230 21.49 1.01 -11.05
CA SER A 230 20.89 0.14 -10.01
C SER A 230 19.39 0.34 -9.82
N ILE A 231 18.84 1.43 -10.38
CA ILE A 231 17.40 1.62 -10.54
C ILE A 231 17.09 1.08 -11.94
N LEU A 232 16.25 0.04 -12.03
CA LEU A 232 15.89 -0.63 -13.29
C LEU A 232 15.13 0.31 -14.24
N PHE A 233 15.84 1.28 -14.83
CA PHE A 233 15.41 1.94 -16.05
C PHE A 233 15.88 1.07 -17.20
N PRO A 234 14.98 0.59 -18.08
CA PRO A 234 15.40 -0.09 -19.29
C PRO A 234 16.32 0.88 -20.05
N LYS A 235 17.58 0.49 -20.27
CA LYS A 235 18.46 1.25 -21.15
C LYS A 235 17.79 1.28 -22.52
N THR A 236 17.36 2.45 -22.97
CA THR A 236 16.98 2.69 -24.36
C THR A 236 18.10 2.20 -25.27
N SER A 237 17.75 1.37 -26.24
CA SER A 237 18.61 0.81 -27.29
C SER A 237 19.73 1.75 -27.71
N ARG A 238 20.95 1.50 -27.23
CA ARG A 238 22.14 1.88 -28.00
C ARG A 238 22.39 0.73 -28.95
N HIS A 239 22.29 1.02 -30.25
CA HIS A 239 22.77 0.14 -31.30
C HIS A 239 24.14 -0.44 -30.92
N VAL A 240 24.18 -1.75 -30.69
CA VAL A 240 25.41 -2.51 -30.74
C VAL A 240 25.84 -2.50 -32.20
N ARG A 241 26.72 -1.56 -32.57
CA ARG A 241 27.50 -1.70 -33.81
C ARG A 241 28.44 -2.88 -33.56
N TYR A 242 28.18 -4.00 -34.23
CA TYR A 242 29.20 -5.01 -34.45
C TYR A 242 30.28 -4.38 -35.33
N THR A 243 31.38 -3.93 -34.73
CA THR A 243 32.63 -3.76 -35.46
C THR A 243 33.25 -5.14 -35.62
N ASN A 244 33.09 -5.72 -36.80
CA ASN A 244 33.98 -6.77 -37.26
C ASN A 244 35.39 -6.18 -37.39
N GLN A 245 36.35 -6.70 -36.64
CA GLN A 245 37.75 -6.62 -37.00
C GLN A 245 38.38 -8.01 -36.78
N PHE A 246 38.71 -8.60 -37.93
CA PHE A 246 39.67 -9.65 -38.26
C PHE A 246 39.90 -10.82 -37.29
#